data_AF-A0A9P5UJ82-F1
#
_entry.id   AF-A0A9P5UJ82-F1
#
_cell.length_a   1.000
_cell.length_b   1.000
_cell.length_c   1.000
_cell.angle_alpha   90.00
_cell.angle_beta   90.00
_cell.angle_gamma   90.00
#
_symmetry.space_group_name_H-M   'P 1'
#
loop_
_entity.id
_entity.type
_entity.pdbx_description
1 polymer ?
#
loop_
_entity_poly.entity_id
_entity_poly.type
_entity_poly.pdbx_seq_one_letter_code
_entity_poly.pdbx_strand_id
1 'polypeptide(L)'
;MAVLQQWARLSEKNTKDFIRAIQNDIIASPNIHDPSFGKKKSTYIDWFASGKPSKTIENVMRNSVIPYYANTHIHPTSTARYTSASVSNSRKTISRCLNAQTASGHPYEAVVIFCG
;
A
#
# COMPACT_ATOMS: atom_id res chain seq x y z
N MET A 1 0.17 -4.36 12.71
CA MET A 1 -0.06 -3.13 13.50
C MET A 1 1.20 -2.58 14.15
N ALA A 2 2.08 -3.39 14.74
CA ALA A 2 3.31 -2.91 15.40
C ALA A 2 4.25 -2.08 14.49
N VAL A 3 4.42 -2.48 13.21
CA VAL A 3 5.30 -1.76 12.27
C VAL A 3 4.82 -0.34 11.98
N LEU A 4 3.51 -0.15 11.76
CA LEU A 4 2.95 1.19 11.49
C LEU A 4 3.06 2.12 12.70
N GLN A 5 2.88 1.60 13.91
CA GLN A 5 3.09 2.37 15.14
C GLN A 5 4.55 2.76 15.33
N GLN A 6 5.48 1.87 15.00
CA GLN A 6 6.91 2.18 15.00
C GLN A 6 7.24 3.29 14.00
N TRP A 7 6.67 3.23 12.80
CA TRP A 7 6.86 4.25 11.76
C TRP A 7 6.38 5.63 12.20
N ALA A 8 5.18 5.73 12.78
CA ALA A 8 4.64 6.99 13.30
C ALA A 8 5.57 7.60 14.37
N ARG A 9 6.12 6.78 15.28
CA ARG A 9 7.08 7.25 16.29
C ARG A 9 8.40 7.71 15.68
N LEU A 10 8.89 7.03 14.65
CA LEU A 10 10.14 7.38 13.99
C LEU A 10 10.00 8.65 13.15
N SER A 11 8.86 8.86 12.49
CA SER A 11 8.62 10.07 11.69
C SER A 11 8.64 11.35 12.52
N GLU A 12 8.27 11.28 13.80
CA GLU A 12 8.29 12.43 14.72
C GLU A 12 9.68 12.71 15.30
N LYS A 13 10.56 11.70 15.37
CA LYS A 13 11.85 11.81 16.10
C LYS A 13 13.06 11.99 15.20
N ASN A 14 13.18 11.18 14.15
CA ASN A 14 14.36 11.16 13.30
C ASN A 14 14.03 10.71 11.88
N THR A 15 14.09 11.66 10.94
CA THR A 15 13.83 11.43 9.52
C THR A 15 14.76 10.38 8.91
N LYS A 16 16.04 10.33 9.30
CA LYS A 16 17.00 9.35 8.74
C LYS A 16 16.64 7.92 9.14
N ASP A 17 16.27 7.72 10.40
CA ASP A 17 15.89 6.40 10.89
C ASP A 17 14.53 5.98 10.35
N PHE A 18 13.60 6.93 10.17
CA PHE A 18 12.32 6.69 9.51
C PHE A 18 12.50 6.23 8.06
N ILE A 19 13.34 6.92 7.27
CA ILE A 19 13.66 6.54 5.89
C ILE A 19 14.28 5.14 5.86
N ARG A 20 15.24 4.86 6.76
CA ARG A 20 15.88 3.54 6.84
C ARG A 20 14.87 2.44 7.17
N ALA A 21 13.90 2.71 8.05
CA ALA A 21 12.84 1.76 8.37
C ALA A 21 11.97 1.44 7.15
N ILE A 22 11.58 2.44 6.36
CA ILE A 22 10.83 2.24 5.11
C ILE A 22 11.67 1.44 4.10
N GLN A 23 12.94 1.80 3.90
CA GLN A 23 13.85 1.09 2.99
C GLN A 23 14.02 -0.39 3.34
N ASN A 24 14.02 -0.73 4.63
CA ASN A 24 14.12 -2.12 5.10
C ASN A 24 12.82 -2.92 4.92
N ASP A 25 11.68 -2.24 4.88
CA ASP A 25 10.36 -2.87 4.66
C ASP A 25 10.10 -3.16 3.18
N ILE A 26 10.67 -2.38 2.26
CA ILE A 26 10.63 -2.68 0.83
C ILE A 26 11.22 -4.07 0.56
N ILE A 27 10.53 -4.87 -0.25
CA ILE A 27 11.03 -6.18 -0.68
C ILE A 27 12.26 -5.97 -1.57
N ALA A 28 13.38 -6.57 -1.13
CA ALA A 28 14.68 -6.33 -1.75
C ALA A 28 14.74 -6.85 -3.19
N SER A 29 15.43 -6.10 -4.05
CA SER A 29 15.79 -6.56 -5.39
C SER A 29 16.64 -7.83 -5.34
N PRO A 30 16.52 -8.70 -6.35
CA PRO A 30 17.31 -9.92 -6.41
C PRO A 30 18.80 -9.62 -6.54
N ASN A 31 19.61 -10.58 -6.09
CA ASN A 31 21.00 -10.64 -6.50
C ASN A 31 21.05 -11.22 -7.91
N ILE A 32 21.63 -10.48 -8.84
CA ILE A 32 21.86 -10.93 -10.20
C ILE A 32 23.25 -11.55 -10.25
N HIS A 33 23.34 -12.72 -10.86
CA HIS A 33 24.63 -13.33 -11.17
C HIS A 33 24.99 -13.00 -12.61
N ASP A 34 25.97 -12.13 -12.78
CA ASP A 34 26.50 -11.77 -14.08
C ASP A 34 27.82 -12.52 -14.32
N PRO A 35 27.99 -13.25 -15.43
CA PRO A 35 29.24 -13.97 -15.70
C PRO A 35 30.49 -13.08 -15.78
N SER A 36 30.32 -11.81 -16.17
CA SER A 36 31.41 -10.83 -16.32
C SER A 36 31.68 -10.04 -15.05
N PHE A 37 30.69 -9.84 -14.18
CA PHE A 37 30.81 -9.00 -12.97
C PHE A 37 30.61 -9.74 -11.64
N GLY A 38 30.33 -11.03 -11.69
CA GLY A 38 30.00 -11.86 -10.54
C GLY A 38 28.62 -11.52 -9.96
N LYS A 39 28.39 -11.93 -8.70
CA LYS A 39 27.12 -11.69 -8.00
C LYS A 39 27.03 -10.23 -7.55
N LYS A 40 26.05 -9.48 -8.09
CA LYS A 40 25.77 -8.09 -7.74
C LYS A 40 24.32 -7.92 -7.31
N LYS A 41 24.06 -7.01 -6.37
CA LYS A 41 22.70 -6.63 -6.00
C LYS A 41 22.12 -5.72 -7.08
N SER A 42 20.94 -6.06 -7.59
CA SER A 42 20.23 -5.19 -8.53
C SER A 42 19.73 -3.92 -7.82
N THR A 43 19.98 -2.75 -8.42
CA THR A 43 19.43 -1.47 -7.93
C THR A 43 18.21 -1.14 -8.76
N TYR A 44 17.04 -1.01 -8.12
CA TYR A 44 15.82 -0.62 -8.80
C TYR A 44 15.76 0.90 -8.91
N ILE A 45 15.75 1.41 -10.14
CA ILE A 45 15.78 2.85 -10.46
C ILE A 45 14.52 3.33 -11.20
N ASP A 46 13.52 2.46 -11.36
CA ASP A 46 12.30 2.73 -12.15
C ASP A 46 11.08 3.05 -11.28
N TRP A 47 11.31 3.74 -10.16
CA TRP A 47 10.28 4.06 -9.16
C TRP A 47 9.17 4.98 -9.69
N PHE A 48 9.44 5.75 -10.76
CA PHE A 48 8.45 6.61 -11.40
C PHE A 48 7.43 5.80 -12.21
N ALA A 49 7.83 4.66 -12.79
CA ALA A 49 6.92 3.79 -13.52
C ALA A 49 6.11 2.90 -12.56
N SER A 50 6.76 2.33 -11.53
CA SER A 50 6.08 1.50 -10.54
C SER A 50 6.83 1.43 -9.21
N GLY A 51 6.10 1.30 -8.11
CA GLY A 51 6.69 1.08 -6.79
C GLY A 51 7.05 -0.39 -6.56
N LYS A 52 8.10 -0.66 -5.77
CA LYS A 52 8.34 -2.00 -5.24
C LYS A 52 7.36 -2.31 -4.09
N PRO A 53 6.90 -3.57 -3.98
CA PRO A 53 6.03 -3.98 -2.88
C PRO A 53 6.78 -3.92 -1.53
N SER A 54 6.02 -3.65 -0.46
CA SER A 54 6.54 -3.60 0.90
C SER A 54 6.04 -4.80 1.71
N LYS A 55 6.90 -5.35 2.56
CA LYS A 55 6.58 -6.52 3.38
C LYS A 55 5.36 -6.27 4.26
N THR A 56 5.24 -5.06 4.80
CA THR A 56 4.10 -4.70 5.65
C THR A 56 2.78 -4.78 4.89
N ILE A 57 2.70 -4.24 3.66
CA ILE A 57 1.49 -4.31 2.84
C ILE A 57 1.20 -5.77 2.43
N GLU A 58 2.21 -6.49 1.95
CA GLU A 58 2.06 -7.89 1.53
C GLU A 58 1.57 -8.79 2.68
N ASN A 59 2.05 -8.56 3.90
CA ASN A 59 1.59 -9.28 5.07
C ASN A 59 0.13 -8.99 5.41
N VAL A 60 -0.33 -7.73 5.26
CA VAL A 60 -1.75 -7.38 5.43
C VAL A 60 -2.60 -8.03 4.35
N MET A 61 -2.14 -7.97 3.09
CA MET A 61 -2.84 -8.61 1.98
C MET A 61 -2.99 -10.12 2.23
N ARG A 62 -1.88 -10.80 2.54
CA ARG A 62 -1.83 -12.25 2.79
C ARG A 62 -2.69 -12.69 3.97
N ASN A 63 -2.64 -11.96 5.09
CA ASN A 63 -3.22 -12.44 6.35
C ASN A 63 -4.59 -11.86 6.66
N SER A 64 -4.98 -10.74 6.04
CA SER A 64 -6.20 -10.02 6.41
C SER A 64 -7.13 -9.72 5.24
N VAL A 65 -6.64 -9.66 4.00
CA VAL A 65 -7.49 -9.33 2.84
C VAL A 65 -7.81 -10.59 2.03
N ILE A 66 -6.79 -11.26 1.51
CA ILE A 66 -6.92 -12.41 0.62
C ILE A 66 -7.70 -13.58 1.23
N PRO A 67 -7.56 -13.94 2.53
CA PRO A 67 -8.30 -15.06 3.12
C PRO A 67 -9.82 -14.86 3.11
N TYR A 68 -10.31 -13.62 3.07
CA TYR A 68 -11.73 -13.28 3.04
C TYR A 68 -12.18 -12.80 1.67
N TYR A 69 -11.32 -12.90 0.65
CA TYR A 69 -11.63 -12.46 -0.69
C TYR A 69 -12.81 -13.24 -1.27
N ALA A 70 -13.79 -12.51 -1.78
CA ALA A 70 -14.83 -13.04 -2.62
C ALA A 70 -15.26 -11.96 -3.62
N ASN A 71 -15.73 -12.40 -4.79
CA ASN A 71 -16.20 -11.49 -5.83
C ASN A 71 -17.34 -10.58 -5.30
N THR A 72 -17.31 -9.31 -5.65
CA THR A 72 -18.19 -8.25 -5.09
C THR A 72 -19.49 -8.05 -5.87
N HIS A 73 -19.74 -8.83 -6.93
CA HIS A 73 -20.90 -8.67 -7.82
C HIS A 73 -22.25 -8.85 -7.11
N ILE A 74 -22.33 -9.74 -6.12
CA ILE A 74 -23.51 -10.00 -5.28
C ILE A 74 -23.02 -10.24 -3.84
N HIS A 75 -23.83 -9.98 -2.81
CA HIS A 75 -23.46 -10.14 -1.39
C HIS A 75 -24.06 -11.39 -0.68
N PRO A 76 -24.04 -12.60 -1.28
CA PRO A 76 -24.71 -13.76 -0.69
C PRO A 76 -23.95 -14.33 0.52
N THR A 77 -22.63 -14.09 0.63
CA THR A 77 -21.78 -14.64 1.69
C THR A 77 -21.18 -13.55 2.56
N SER A 78 -20.76 -13.95 3.77
CA SER A 78 -20.01 -13.08 4.70
C SER A 78 -18.71 -12.55 4.08
N THR A 79 -18.00 -13.36 3.30
CA THR A 79 -16.78 -12.97 2.58
C THR A 79 -17.04 -11.95 1.46
N ALA A 80 -18.14 -12.10 0.71
CA ALA A 80 -18.53 -11.13 -0.31
C ALA A 80 -18.89 -9.77 0.30
N ARG A 81 -19.58 -9.78 1.45
CA ARG A 81 -19.84 -8.55 2.23
C ARG A 81 -18.55 -7.93 2.75
N TYR A 82 -17.64 -8.74 3.29
CA TYR A 82 -16.35 -8.27 3.80
C TYR A 82 -15.50 -7.60 2.71
N THR A 83 -15.36 -8.25 1.55
CA THR A 83 -14.58 -7.70 0.43
C THR A 83 -15.19 -6.40 -0.09
N SER A 84 -16.52 -6.35 -0.24
CA SER A 84 -17.23 -5.15 -0.69
C SER A 84 -17.10 -3.99 0.30
N ALA A 85 -17.21 -4.26 1.60
CA ALA A 85 -16.99 -3.27 2.65
C ALA A 85 -15.55 -2.76 2.65
N SER A 86 -14.57 -3.64 2.44
CA SER A 86 -13.15 -3.28 2.37
C SER A 86 -12.87 -2.33 1.21
N VAL A 87 -13.39 -2.61 0.00
CA VAL A 87 -13.26 -1.72 -1.17
C VAL A 87 -13.92 -0.35 -0.91
N SER A 88 -15.11 -0.35 -0.30
CA SER A 88 -15.80 0.90 0.08
C SER A 88 -14.98 1.72 1.07
N ASN A 89 -14.40 1.08 2.10
CA ASN A 89 -13.56 1.75 3.09
C ASN A 89 -12.24 2.28 2.48
N SER A 90 -11.64 1.55 1.55
CA SER A 90 -10.46 2.00 0.80
C SER A 90 -10.77 3.26 -0.01
N ARG A 91 -11.90 3.30 -0.73
CA ARG A 91 -12.35 4.49 -1.45
C ARG A 91 -12.53 5.69 -0.52
N LYS A 92 -13.17 5.51 0.64
CA LYS A 92 -13.32 6.58 1.65
C LYS A 92 -11.97 7.08 2.17
N THR A 93 -11.03 6.17 2.42
CA THR A 93 -9.69 6.51 2.92
C THR A 93 -8.90 7.30 1.88
N ILE A 94 -8.87 6.83 0.63
CA ILE A 94 -8.21 7.55 -0.47
C ILE A 94 -8.85 8.93 -0.68
N SER A 95 -10.18 9.01 -0.63
CA SER A 95 -10.89 10.30 -0.74
C SER A 95 -10.44 11.28 0.34
N ARG A 96 -10.26 10.85 1.60
CA ARG A 96 -9.71 11.71 2.66
C ARG A 96 -8.28 12.15 2.37
N CYS A 97 -7.42 11.23 1.96
CA CYS A 97 -6.01 11.53 1.67
C CYS A 97 -5.84 12.57 0.54
N LEU A 98 -6.78 12.60 -0.41
CA LEU A 98 -6.79 13.53 -1.53
C LEU A 98 -7.64 14.78 -1.29
N ASN A 99 -8.21 14.94 -0.09
CA ASN A 99 -9.21 15.97 0.20
C ASN A 99 -10.38 16.00 -0.81
N ALA A 100 -10.72 14.84 -1.36
CA ALA A 100 -11.79 14.68 -2.34
C ALA A 100 -13.18 14.53 -1.71
N GLN A 101 -13.30 14.73 -0.40
CA GLN A 101 -14.59 14.72 0.27
C GLN A 101 -15.27 16.06 0.05
N THR A 102 -16.49 16.02 -0.48
CA THR A 102 -17.38 17.19 -0.57
C THR A 102 -17.90 17.55 0.82
N ALA A 103 -17.08 18.24 1.62
CA ALA A 103 -17.61 19.03 2.72
C ALA A 103 -18.44 20.18 2.14
N SER A 104 -19.57 20.49 2.76
CA SER A 104 -20.39 21.65 2.39
C SER A 104 -19.53 22.92 2.40
N GLY A 105 -19.36 23.56 1.23
CA GLY A 105 -18.55 24.78 1.06
C GLY A 105 -17.27 24.63 0.23
N HIS A 106 -16.93 23.43 -0.27
CA HIS A 106 -15.80 23.28 -1.20
C HIS A 106 -16.21 23.71 -2.63
N PRO A 107 -15.44 24.58 -3.33
CA PRO A 107 -15.85 25.15 -4.61
C PRO A 107 -15.92 24.13 -5.75
N TYR A 108 -15.35 22.94 -5.55
CA TYR A 108 -15.33 21.86 -6.54
C TYR A 108 -15.68 20.53 -5.87
N GLU A 109 -16.59 19.78 -6.47
CA GLU A 109 -16.85 18.39 -6.12
C GLU A 109 -15.76 17.50 -6.74
N ALA A 110 -15.20 16.58 -5.95
CA ALA A 110 -14.18 15.64 -6.40
C ALA A 110 -14.68 14.20 -6.27
N VAL A 111 -14.32 13.35 -7.24
CA VAL A 111 -14.75 11.95 -7.29
C VAL A 111 -13.51 11.06 -7.38
N VAL A 112 -13.49 9.98 -6.59
CA VAL A 112 -12.43 8.95 -6.66
C VAL A 112 -12.86 7.83 -7.61
N ILE A 113 -12.22 7.80 -8.77
CA ILE A 113 -12.37 6.75 -9.78
C ILE A 113 -11.17 5.80 -9.67
N PHE A 114 -11.44 4.49 -9.60
CA PHE A 114 -10.40 3.47 -9.69
C PHE A 114 -10.32 3.00 -11.14
N CYS A 115 -9.24 3.36 -11.82
CA CYS A 115 -8.92 2.85 -13.14
C CYS A 115 -8.00 1.64 -12.93
N GLY A 116 -8.55 0.44 -13.16
CA GLY A 116 -7.76 -0.77 -13.32
C GLY A 116 -7.29 -0.88 -14.77
#